data_AF-A0A812MRS4-F1
#
_entry.id   AF-A0A812MRS4-F1
#
_cell.length_a   1.000
_cell.length_b   1.000
_cell.length_c   1.000
_cell.angle_alpha   90.00
_cell.angle_beta   90.00
_cell.angle_gamma   90.00
#
_symmetry.space_group_name_H-M   'P 1'
#
loop_
_entity.id
_entity.type
_entity.pdbx_description
1 polymer ?
#
loop_
_entity_poly.entity_id
_entity_poly.type
_entity_poly.pdbx_seq_one_letter_code
_entity_poly.pdbx_strand_id
1 'polypeptide(L)'
;MGLWLTWLAALSLMLPSALADEPADPTLPGMVARIAAGDFENNFFTGDFLITKPANEKEEVGACLLDKVGAIVTENGVGGFLNDLQVDAAACCTKDVKDCVADVKKAYALLTDVGQNRLTADKAAPQVAAMLLKAVEKRLSVGKVQASHARYFGKCPDVENCTMQMLGAHAMDL
;
A
#
# COMPACT_ATOMS: atom_id res chain seq x y z
N MET A 1 -33.87 16.08 -62.67
CA MET A 1 -32.50 15.66 -62.28
C MET A 1 -32.07 16.49 -61.08
N GLY A 2 -31.63 15.82 -60.00
CA GLY A 2 -30.97 16.43 -58.84
C GLY A 2 -31.91 16.77 -57.67
N LEU A 3 -31.56 16.53 -56.40
CA LEU A 3 -30.44 15.83 -55.78
C LEU A 3 -30.89 15.55 -54.34
N TRP A 4 -30.69 14.33 -53.86
CA TRP A 4 -30.98 13.92 -52.48
C TRP A 4 -29.88 14.48 -51.56
N LEU A 5 -30.26 15.20 -50.50
CA LEU A 5 -29.36 15.56 -49.41
C LEU A 5 -29.62 14.65 -48.22
N THR A 6 -28.70 13.70 -48.04
CA THR A 6 -28.62 12.79 -46.90
C THR A 6 -28.10 13.53 -45.67
N TRP A 7 -28.80 13.35 -44.55
CA TRP A 7 -28.35 13.84 -43.24
C TRP A 7 -27.26 12.90 -42.72
N LEU A 8 -26.04 13.42 -42.54
CA LEU A 8 -24.97 12.76 -41.82
C LEU A 8 -25.24 12.91 -40.31
N ALA A 9 -25.57 11.81 -39.65
CA ALA A 9 -25.60 11.74 -38.19
C ALA A 9 -24.14 11.76 -37.67
N ALA A 10 -23.74 12.87 -37.03
CA ALA A 10 -22.47 12.96 -36.34
C ALA A 10 -22.53 12.14 -35.04
N LEU A 11 -22.07 10.89 -35.10
CA LEU A 11 -21.88 10.04 -33.93
C LEU A 11 -20.68 10.60 -33.14
N SER A 12 -20.96 11.42 -32.13
CA SER A 12 -19.94 11.91 -31.20
C SER A 12 -19.44 10.75 -30.35
N LEU A 13 -18.26 10.22 -30.70
CA LEU A 13 -17.48 9.34 -29.85
C LEU A 13 -17.02 10.12 -28.62
N MET A 14 -17.74 9.98 -27.50
CA MET A 14 -17.17 10.29 -26.19
C MET A 14 -16.12 9.24 -25.87
N LEU A 15 -14.85 9.58 -26.06
CA LEU A 15 -13.73 8.81 -25.53
C LEU A 15 -13.72 9.01 -24.00
N PRO A 16 -13.84 7.95 -23.19
CA PRO A 16 -13.64 8.07 -21.76
C PRO A 16 -12.16 8.37 -21.51
N SER A 17 -11.86 9.59 -21.06
CA SER A 17 -10.56 9.90 -20.47
C SER A 17 -10.47 9.10 -19.17
N ALA A 18 -9.58 8.11 -19.12
CA ALA A 18 -9.17 7.51 -17.86
C ALA A 18 -8.57 8.64 -17.00
N LEU A 19 -9.34 9.13 -16.03
CA LEU A 19 -8.83 10.05 -15.03
C LEU A 19 -7.80 9.27 -14.21
N ALA A 20 -6.58 9.78 -14.14
CA ALA A 20 -5.59 9.24 -13.21
C ALA A 20 -6.14 9.36 -11.78
N ASP A 21 -5.85 8.37 -10.94
CA ASP A 21 -6.31 8.34 -9.56
C ASP A 21 -5.84 9.59 -8.80
N GLU A 22 -6.64 10.02 -7.83
CA GLU A 22 -6.30 11.19 -7.04
C GLU A 22 -5.02 10.93 -6.23
N PRO A 23 -4.05 11.89 -6.21
CA PRO A 23 -2.82 11.72 -5.47
C PRO A 23 -3.03 11.59 -3.96
N ALA A 24 -2.35 10.61 -3.34
CA ALA A 24 -2.31 10.44 -1.90
C ALA A 24 -1.79 11.70 -1.19
N ASP A 25 -2.32 11.97 0.00
CA ASP A 25 -1.82 13.06 0.85
C ASP A 25 -0.34 12.83 1.18
N PRO A 26 0.52 13.87 1.18
CA PRO A 26 1.95 13.71 1.49
C PRO A 26 2.22 13.32 2.95
N THR A 27 1.20 13.25 3.81
CA THR A 27 1.33 12.88 5.20
C THR A 27 0.37 11.76 5.58
N LEU A 28 0.85 10.81 6.39
CA LEU A 28 0.00 9.73 6.90
C LEU A 28 -1.23 10.25 7.68
N PRO A 29 -1.11 11.21 8.61
CA PRO A 29 -2.29 11.75 9.30
C PRO A 29 -3.27 12.45 8.37
N GLY A 30 -2.77 13.19 7.37
CA GLY A 30 -3.61 13.83 6.36
C GLY A 30 -4.37 12.78 5.55
N MET A 31 -3.68 11.75 5.06
CA MET A 31 -4.32 10.67 4.31
C MET A 31 -5.38 9.93 5.13
N VAL A 32 -5.08 9.59 6.39
CA VAL A 32 -6.05 8.98 7.31
C VAL A 32 -7.27 9.88 7.52
N ALA A 33 -7.08 11.19 7.68
CA ALA A 33 -8.18 12.14 7.83
C ALA A 33 -9.06 12.22 6.58
N ARG A 34 -8.46 12.20 5.38
CA ARG A 34 -9.18 12.21 4.11
C ARG A 34 -10.00 10.93 3.90
N ILE A 35 -9.44 9.77 4.23
CA ILE A 35 -10.19 8.49 4.21
C ILE A 35 -11.36 8.55 5.21
N ALA A 36 -11.14 9.07 6.42
CA ALA A 36 -12.20 9.21 7.42
C ALA A 36 -13.31 10.20 7.01
N ALA A 37 -12.97 11.22 6.21
CA ALA A 37 -13.93 12.17 5.65
C ALA A 37 -14.72 11.61 4.46
N GLY A 38 -14.31 10.47 3.90
CA GLY A 38 -14.91 9.88 2.69
C GLY A 38 -14.38 10.48 1.39
N ASP A 39 -13.29 11.24 1.44
CA ASP A 39 -12.65 11.83 0.26
C ASP A 39 -11.82 10.79 -0.53
N PHE A 40 -11.48 9.67 0.10
CA PHE A 40 -10.78 8.54 -0.50
C PHE A 40 -11.42 7.22 -0.08
N GLU A 41 -11.31 6.22 -0.93
CA GLU A 41 -11.73 4.86 -0.61
C GLU A 41 -10.90 4.30 0.57
N ASN A 42 -11.60 3.65 1.50
CA ASN A 42 -10.95 2.95 2.60
C ASN A 42 -10.55 1.54 2.15
N ASN A 43 -9.36 1.43 1.55
CA ASN A 43 -8.79 0.17 1.06
C ASN A 43 -8.26 -0.75 2.19
N PHE A 44 -8.94 -0.75 3.34
CA PHE A 44 -8.59 -1.61 4.47
C PHE A 44 -8.83 -3.06 4.08
N PHE A 45 -7.75 -3.82 3.99
CA PHE A 45 -7.79 -5.22 3.59
C PHE A 45 -6.85 -6.03 4.47
N THR A 46 -7.37 -7.10 5.10
CA THR A 46 -6.58 -7.94 6.03
C THR A 46 -5.93 -9.14 5.36
N GLY A 47 -6.12 -9.33 4.06
CA GLY A 47 -5.70 -10.53 3.34
C GLY A 47 -6.32 -11.83 3.84
N ASP A 48 -5.91 -12.92 3.19
CA ASP A 48 -6.29 -14.30 3.52
C ASP A 48 -5.08 -15.10 4.05
N PHE A 49 -4.19 -14.46 4.82
CA PHE A 49 -2.96 -15.08 5.35
C PHE A 49 -2.97 -15.31 6.86
N LEU A 50 -4.05 -14.99 7.57
CA LEU A 50 -4.20 -15.41 8.96
C LEU A 50 -4.75 -16.84 9.04
N ILE A 51 -4.32 -17.61 10.04
CA ILE A 51 -4.83 -18.95 10.32
C ILE A 51 -6.25 -18.89 10.89
N THR A 52 -6.53 -17.82 11.63
CA THR A 52 -7.84 -17.52 12.21
C THR A 52 -8.15 -16.04 12.01
N LYS A 53 -9.43 -15.67 12.01
CA LYS A 53 -9.83 -14.26 11.89
C LYS A 53 -9.19 -13.40 13.00
N PRO A 54 -8.88 -12.11 12.73
CA PRO A 54 -8.43 -11.19 13.76
C PRO A 54 -9.38 -11.17 14.96
N ALA A 55 -8.83 -11.19 16.17
CA ALA A 55 -9.64 -11.18 17.39
C ALA A 55 -10.09 -9.77 17.84
N ASN A 56 -9.43 -8.73 17.33
CA ASN A 56 -9.65 -7.33 17.69
C ASN A 56 -9.04 -6.39 16.63
N GLU A 57 -9.36 -5.11 16.70
CA GLU A 57 -8.88 -4.07 15.78
C GLU A 57 -7.34 -4.03 15.68
N LYS A 58 -6.64 -4.25 16.80
CA LYS A 58 -5.17 -4.30 16.80
C LYS A 58 -4.64 -5.41 15.88
N GLU A 59 -5.25 -6.59 15.92
CA GLU A 59 -4.90 -7.69 15.00
C GLU A 59 -5.34 -7.42 13.57
N GLU A 60 -6.49 -6.76 13.36
CA GLU A 60 -6.94 -6.36 12.01
C GLU A 60 -5.94 -5.40 11.36
N VAL A 61 -5.47 -4.40 12.11
CA VAL A 61 -4.45 -3.45 11.64
C VAL A 61 -3.14 -4.17 11.38
N GLY A 62 -2.73 -5.08 12.26
CA GLY A 62 -1.55 -5.90 12.06
C GLY A 62 -1.63 -6.74 10.79
N ALA A 63 -2.82 -7.30 10.49
CA ALA A 63 -3.05 -8.04 9.27
C ALA A 63 -2.98 -7.11 8.06
N CYS A 64 -3.69 -5.99 8.08
CA CYS A 64 -3.64 -5.02 6.98
C CYS A 64 -2.22 -4.56 6.65
N LEU A 65 -1.40 -4.26 7.66
CA LEU A 65 0.00 -3.88 7.42
C LEU A 65 0.84 -5.04 6.85
N LEU A 66 0.56 -6.28 7.26
CA LEU A 66 1.25 -7.47 6.74
C LEU A 66 0.92 -7.74 5.27
N ASP A 67 -0.30 -7.46 4.86
CA ASP A 67 -0.70 -7.45 3.44
C ASP A 67 0.19 -6.49 2.64
N LYS A 68 0.39 -5.26 3.14
CA LYS A 68 1.22 -4.25 2.47
C LYS A 68 2.70 -4.61 2.47
N VAL A 69 3.20 -5.30 3.50
CA VAL A 69 4.54 -5.91 3.46
C VAL A 69 4.64 -6.92 2.32
N GLY A 70 3.61 -7.77 2.14
CA GLY A 70 3.50 -8.69 1.02
C GLY A 70 3.58 -7.96 -0.33
N ALA A 71 2.70 -6.99 -0.54
CA ALA A 71 2.65 -6.18 -1.77
C ALA A 71 4.01 -5.51 -2.11
N ILE A 72 4.72 -4.98 -1.12
CA ILE A 72 6.06 -4.40 -1.35
C ILE A 72 7.07 -5.49 -1.76
N VAL A 73 7.08 -6.62 -1.05
CA VAL A 73 8.10 -7.66 -1.21
C VAL A 73 7.90 -8.52 -2.44
N THR A 74 6.64 -8.81 -2.82
CA THR A 74 6.32 -9.75 -3.89
C THR A 74 5.78 -9.10 -5.16
N GLU A 75 5.27 -7.87 -5.08
CA GLU A 75 4.58 -7.20 -6.19
C GLU A 75 5.24 -5.87 -6.58
N ASN A 76 6.42 -5.55 -6.00
CA ASN A 76 7.14 -4.31 -6.24
C ASN A 76 6.28 -3.05 -5.96
N GLY A 77 5.44 -3.07 -4.93
CA GLY A 77 4.43 -2.01 -4.72
C GLY A 77 4.96 -0.58 -4.69
N VAL A 78 6.17 -0.34 -4.18
CA VAL A 78 6.79 1.00 -4.18
C VAL A 78 7.12 1.49 -5.60
N GLY A 79 7.53 0.59 -6.50
CA GLY A 79 7.84 0.93 -7.89
C GLY A 79 6.66 0.77 -8.85
N GLY A 80 5.69 -0.08 -8.53
CA GLY A 80 4.58 -0.45 -9.40
C GLY A 80 3.29 0.33 -9.18
N PHE A 81 2.94 0.65 -7.93
CA PHE A 81 1.66 1.25 -7.56
C PHE A 81 1.79 2.14 -6.32
N LEU A 82 2.75 3.06 -6.35
CA LEU A 82 3.12 3.89 -5.20
C LEU A 82 1.94 4.64 -4.58
N ASN A 83 1.09 5.25 -5.42
CA ASN A 83 -0.06 6.03 -4.95
C ASN A 83 -1.01 5.16 -4.12
N ASP A 84 -1.39 4.01 -4.68
CA ASP A 84 -2.29 3.06 -4.04
C ASP A 84 -1.67 2.51 -2.75
N LEU A 85 -0.38 2.17 -2.78
CA LEU A 85 0.34 1.72 -1.58
C LEU A 85 0.31 2.77 -0.44
N GLN A 86 0.38 4.06 -0.76
CA GLN A 86 0.21 5.12 0.23
C GLN A 86 -1.22 5.15 0.77
N VAL A 87 -2.24 5.13 -0.08
CA VAL A 87 -3.64 5.09 0.34
C VAL A 87 -3.90 3.88 1.24
N ASP A 88 -3.45 2.72 0.82
CA ASP A 88 -3.58 1.44 1.51
C ASP A 88 -2.88 1.42 2.87
N ALA A 89 -1.65 1.93 2.96
CA ALA A 89 -0.93 2.03 4.23
C ALA A 89 -1.65 2.97 5.21
N ALA A 90 -2.26 4.04 4.71
CA ALA A 90 -3.10 4.92 5.52
C ALA A 90 -4.42 4.27 5.94
N ALA A 91 -5.08 3.56 5.01
CA ALA A 91 -6.29 2.81 5.27
C ALA A 91 -6.10 1.84 6.45
N CYS A 92 -4.97 1.12 6.49
CA CYS A 92 -4.62 0.24 7.61
C CYS A 92 -4.63 0.94 8.98
N CYS A 93 -4.36 2.25 9.06
CA CYS A 93 -4.35 2.98 10.33
C CYS A 93 -5.71 3.56 10.73
N THR A 94 -6.77 3.40 9.94
CA THR A 94 -8.10 4.00 10.24
C THR A 94 -8.76 3.42 11.49
N LYS A 95 -8.43 2.18 11.88
CA LYS A 95 -8.97 1.51 13.07
C LYS A 95 -8.13 1.68 14.35
N ASP A 96 -6.86 2.07 14.22
CA ASP A 96 -5.93 2.34 15.32
C ASP A 96 -5.14 3.61 15.03
N VAL A 97 -5.84 4.75 14.97
CA VAL A 97 -5.24 5.99 14.45
C VAL A 97 -4.01 6.39 15.25
N LYS A 98 -4.05 6.30 16.57
CA LYS A 98 -2.95 6.82 17.40
C LYS A 98 -1.68 5.97 17.28
N ASP A 99 -1.78 4.67 17.58
CA ASP A 99 -0.59 3.83 17.69
C ASP A 99 -0.11 3.37 16.30
N CYS A 100 -1.02 3.15 15.34
CA CYS A 100 -0.63 2.83 13.95
C CYS A 100 0.09 4.01 13.30
N VAL A 101 -0.45 5.23 13.39
CA VAL A 101 0.21 6.40 12.79
C VAL A 101 1.58 6.63 13.41
N ALA A 102 1.72 6.46 14.73
CA ALA A 102 3.01 6.60 15.40
C ALA A 102 4.07 5.62 14.87
N ASP A 103 3.67 4.38 14.60
CA ASP A 103 4.54 3.31 14.09
C ASP A 103 4.84 3.44 12.58
N VAL A 104 3.84 3.82 11.78
CA VAL A 104 3.90 3.77 10.31
C VAL A 104 4.40 5.07 9.67
N LYS A 105 4.32 6.21 10.36
CA LYS A 105 4.65 7.54 9.78
C LYS A 105 6.00 7.64 9.07
N LYS A 106 7.03 6.95 9.58
CA LYS A 106 8.37 6.98 8.96
C LYS A 106 8.40 6.22 7.65
N ALA A 107 7.76 5.06 7.58
CA ALA A 107 7.62 4.29 6.36
C ALA A 107 6.84 5.08 5.30
N TYR A 108 5.74 5.72 5.71
CA TYR A 108 4.94 6.56 4.83
C TYR A 108 5.71 7.77 4.28
N ALA A 109 6.55 8.40 5.11
CA ALA A 109 7.39 9.51 4.66
C ALA A 109 8.37 9.08 3.56
N LEU A 110 8.95 7.87 3.64
CA LEU A 110 9.79 7.33 2.57
C LEU A 110 9.00 7.10 1.27
N LEU A 111 7.76 6.61 1.36
CA LEU A 111 6.88 6.49 0.18
C LEU A 111 6.63 7.88 -0.46
N THR A 112 6.38 8.88 0.39
CA THR A 112 6.21 10.27 -0.07
C THR A 112 7.48 10.81 -0.72
N ASP A 113 8.66 10.52 -0.17
CA ASP A 113 9.95 10.90 -0.77
C ASP A 113 10.14 10.27 -2.16
N VAL A 114 9.68 9.04 -2.36
CA VAL A 114 9.67 8.41 -3.69
C VAL A 114 8.73 9.16 -4.65
N GLY A 115 7.50 9.46 -4.22
CA GLY A 115 6.53 10.17 -5.06
C GLY A 115 6.97 11.61 -5.41
N GLN A 116 7.81 12.19 -4.55
CA GLN A 116 8.41 13.51 -4.76
C GLN A 116 9.80 13.45 -5.40
N ASN A 117 10.21 12.29 -5.92
CA ASN A 117 11.48 12.05 -6.61
C ASN A 117 12.73 12.41 -5.78
N ARG A 118 12.64 12.38 -4.45
CA ARG A 118 13.77 12.57 -3.53
C ARG A 118 14.49 11.27 -3.20
N LEU A 119 13.79 10.14 -3.37
CA LEU A 119 14.31 8.80 -3.14
C LEU A 119 13.85 7.89 -4.28
N THR A 120 14.66 6.89 -4.63
CA THR A 120 14.28 5.91 -5.64
C THR A 120 13.55 4.73 -4.98
N ALA A 121 12.63 4.09 -5.71
CA ALA A 121 11.80 3.01 -5.19
C ALA A 121 12.64 1.82 -4.66
N ASP A 122 13.72 1.46 -5.36
CA ASP A 122 14.66 0.40 -4.98
C ASP A 122 15.35 0.66 -3.62
N LYS A 123 15.66 1.92 -3.33
CA LYS A 123 16.27 2.33 -2.05
C LYS A 123 15.25 2.38 -0.92
N ALA A 124 14.03 2.81 -1.21
CA ALA A 124 12.97 2.95 -0.22
C ALA A 124 12.34 1.61 0.18
N ALA A 125 12.05 0.73 -0.79
CA ALA A 125 11.28 -0.49 -0.61
C ALA A 125 11.71 -1.37 0.58
N PRO A 126 12.98 -1.74 0.76
CA PRO A 126 13.37 -2.61 1.87
C PRO A 126 13.18 -1.93 3.23
N GLN A 127 13.45 -0.63 3.32
CA GLN A 127 13.28 0.13 4.56
C GLN A 127 11.80 0.32 4.90
N VAL A 128 10.96 0.63 3.92
CA VAL A 128 9.50 0.72 4.10
C VAL A 128 8.94 -0.61 4.59
N ALA A 129 9.22 -1.71 3.88
CA ALA A 129 8.75 -3.04 4.26
C ALA A 129 9.23 -3.45 5.67
N ALA A 130 10.49 -3.19 6.02
CA ALA A 130 11.00 -3.48 7.35
C ALA A 130 10.33 -2.65 8.46
N MET A 131 10.07 -1.36 8.22
CA MET A 131 9.36 -0.52 9.18
C MET A 131 7.91 -0.97 9.38
N LEU A 132 7.21 -1.30 8.29
CA LEU A 132 5.85 -1.85 8.35
C LEU A 132 5.84 -3.20 9.08
N LEU A 133 6.80 -4.09 8.80
CA LEU A 133 6.92 -5.38 9.48
C LEU A 133 7.14 -5.20 10.99
N LYS A 134 7.95 -4.23 11.44
CA LYS A 134 8.08 -3.92 12.87
C LYS A 134 6.75 -3.47 13.49
N ALA A 135 5.90 -2.76 12.73
CA ALA A 135 4.56 -2.40 13.19
C ALA A 135 3.62 -3.62 13.24
N VAL A 136 3.76 -4.57 12.32
CA VAL A 136 3.07 -5.87 12.32
C VAL A 136 3.43 -6.69 13.55
N GLU A 137 4.71 -6.82 13.87
CA GLU A 137 5.20 -7.66 14.98
C GLU A 137 4.74 -7.17 16.37
N LYS A 138 4.36 -5.90 16.49
CA LYS A 138 3.70 -5.36 17.71
C LYS A 138 2.24 -5.79 17.85
N ARG A 139 1.63 -6.24 16.74
CA ARG A 139 0.19 -6.45 16.57
C ARG A 139 -0.18 -7.93 16.38
N LEU A 140 0.66 -8.68 15.70
CA LEU A 140 0.46 -10.11 15.41
C LEU A 140 1.60 -10.95 15.95
N SER A 141 1.27 -12.15 16.41
CA SER A 141 2.25 -13.20 16.65
C SER A 141 2.42 -14.07 15.41
N VAL A 142 3.65 -14.49 15.11
CA VAL A 142 3.95 -15.38 13.97
C VAL A 142 3.06 -16.64 13.94
N GLY A 143 2.71 -17.20 15.09
CA GLY A 143 1.84 -18.39 15.21
C GLY A 143 0.39 -18.19 14.76
N LYS A 144 -0.04 -16.96 14.45
CA LYS A 144 -1.36 -16.65 13.88
C LYS A 144 -1.35 -16.51 12.36
N VAL A 145 -0.17 -16.56 11.74
CA VAL A 145 0.03 -16.24 10.33
C VAL A 145 0.37 -17.52 9.57
N GLN A 146 -0.20 -17.69 8.38
CA GLN A 146 0.11 -18.79 7.48
C GLN A 146 1.58 -18.71 7.02
N ALA A 147 2.13 -19.86 6.64
CA ALA A 147 3.55 -19.98 6.27
C ALA A 147 4.00 -19.00 5.16
N SER A 148 3.10 -18.66 4.23
CA SER A 148 3.35 -17.72 3.13
C SER A 148 3.82 -16.34 3.59
N HIS A 149 3.30 -15.87 4.73
CA HIS A 149 3.61 -14.54 5.29
C HIS A 149 4.39 -14.62 6.62
N ALA A 150 4.27 -15.73 7.36
CA ALA A 150 5.06 -15.97 8.57
C ALA A 150 6.57 -15.89 8.31
N ARG A 151 7.00 -16.20 7.08
CA ARG A 151 8.40 -16.08 6.63
C ARG A 151 8.98 -14.67 6.73
N TYR A 152 8.15 -13.63 6.83
CA TYR A 152 8.62 -12.25 6.99
C TYR A 152 9.09 -11.96 8.41
N PHE A 153 8.47 -12.58 9.42
CA PHE A 153 8.70 -12.28 10.84
C PHE A 153 10.18 -12.50 11.23
N GLY A 154 10.70 -11.57 12.02
CA GLY A 154 12.07 -11.54 12.53
C GLY A 154 13.10 -11.04 11.51
N LYS A 155 12.70 -10.72 10.28
CA LYS A 155 13.62 -10.22 9.26
C LYS A 155 13.88 -8.73 9.43
N CYS A 156 15.05 -8.30 8.95
CA CYS A 156 15.51 -6.92 9.04
C CYS A 156 15.50 -6.33 10.47
N PRO A 157 16.23 -6.95 11.42
CA PRO A 157 16.35 -6.42 12.79
C PRO A 157 16.93 -4.99 12.77
N ASP A 158 17.85 -4.74 11.84
CA ASP A 158 18.29 -3.41 11.45
C ASP A 158 17.54 -2.97 10.18
N VAL A 159 16.82 -1.86 10.28
CA VAL A 159 16.02 -1.30 9.19
C VAL A 159 16.92 -0.60 8.16
N GLU A 160 17.99 0.05 8.62
CA GLU A 160 18.82 0.89 7.75
C GLU A 160 19.60 0.03 6.75
N ASN A 161 20.03 -1.15 7.20
CA ASN A 161 20.77 -2.13 6.41
C ASN A 161 19.89 -3.25 5.82
N CYS A 162 18.56 -3.10 5.87
CA CYS A 162 17.65 -4.08 5.30
C CYS A 162 17.76 -4.11 3.76
N THR A 163 17.69 -5.31 3.19
CA THR A 163 17.61 -5.50 1.73
C THR A 163 16.38 -6.32 1.36
N MET A 164 15.95 -6.22 0.10
CA MET A 164 14.82 -7.01 -0.41
C MET A 164 15.12 -8.52 -0.34
N GLN A 165 16.39 -8.91 -0.53
CA GLN A 165 16.83 -10.30 -0.39
C GLN A 165 16.64 -10.80 1.05
N MET A 166 16.97 -9.99 2.06
CA MET A 166 16.73 -10.35 3.46
C MET A 166 15.24 -10.61 3.72
N LEU A 167 14.37 -9.77 3.15
CA LEU A 167 12.91 -9.92 3.21
C LEU A 167 12.39 -11.14 2.44
N GLY A 168 13.22 -11.74 1.57
CA GLY A 168 12.88 -12.93 0.80
C GLY A 168 12.23 -12.62 -0.55
N ALA A 169 12.43 -11.41 -1.08
CA ALA A 169 12.17 -11.13 -2.48
C ALA A 169 13.10 -11.99 -3.34
N HIS A 170 12.54 -12.65 -4.35
CA HIS A 170 13.35 -13.24 -5.42
C HIS A 170 13.84 -12.11 -6.33
N ALA A 171 15.00 -12.28 -6.96
CA ALA A 171 15.39 -11.38 -8.04
C ALA A 171 14.27 -11.39 -9.08
N MET A 172 13.54 -10.28 -9.19
CA MET A 172 12.63 -10.09 -10.31
C MET A 172 13.56 -9.79 -11.47
N ASP A 173 13.74 -10.77 -12.37
CA ASP A 173 14.42 -10.55 -13.64
C ASP A 173 13.63 -9.44 -14.36
N LEU A 174 14.19 -8.22 -14.35
CA LEU A 174 13.71 -7.06 -15.07
C LEU A 174 13.90 -7.25 -16.58
#